data_AF-F2L3X5-F1
#
_entry.id   AF-F2L3X5-F1
#
_cell.length_a   1.000
_cell.length_b   1.000
_cell.length_c   1.000
_cell.angle_alpha   90.00
_cell.angle_beta   90.00
_cell.angle_gamma   90.00
#
_symmetry.space_group_name_H-M   'P 1'
#
loop_
_entity.id
_entity.type
_entity.pdbx_description
1 polymer ?
#
loop_
_entity_poly.entity_id
_entity_poly.type
_entity_poly.pdbx_seq_one_letter_code
_entity_poly.pdbx_strand_id
1 'polypeptide(L)'
;MPGEVCLICQGKGDGYLAASTEYKCTICGARITWDDAVSHYMKHVKFSGNDAICGICNAKVKKTDIRNHIRSHFAIGEGSRYFCGVCGREFVDRESLSVHIMRTHE
;
A
#
# COMPACT_ATOMS: atom_id res chain seq x y z
N MET A 1 -7.11 -10.97 -16.52
CA MET A 1 -7.66 -10.46 -15.24
C MET A 1 -6.71 -10.91 -14.14
N PRO A 2 -6.06 -9.95 -13.47
CA PRO A 2 -6.38 -9.71 -12.06
C PRO A 2 -6.39 -8.19 -11.79
N GLY A 3 -7.32 -7.61 -11.03
CA GLY A 3 -7.52 -7.96 -9.63
C GLY A 3 -6.43 -7.32 -8.76
N GLU A 4 -6.14 -6.02 -8.92
CA GLU A 4 -5.32 -5.24 -7.99
C GLU A 4 -6.09 -5.04 -6.68
N VAL A 5 -6.14 -6.10 -5.87
CA VAL A 5 -6.51 -5.97 -4.48
C VAL A 5 -5.35 -6.44 -3.61
N CYS A 6 -4.69 -5.49 -2.96
CA CYS A 6 -3.93 -5.81 -1.77
C CYS A 6 -4.39 -4.90 -0.64
N LEU A 7 -5.48 -5.29 -0.01
CA LEU A 7 -6.03 -4.66 1.20
C LEU A 7 -5.22 -5.00 2.46
N ILE A 8 -3.96 -5.43 2.34
CA ILE A 8 -3.31 -6.19 3.42
C ILE A 8 -4.06 -7.55 3.61
N CYS A 9 -4.57 -8.07 2.48
CA CYS A 9 -5.05 -9.43 2.19
C CYS A 9 -6.08 -10.10 3.12
N GLN A 10 -7.20 -9.46 3.49
CA GLN A 10 -8.45 -10.20 3.69
C GLN A 10 -9.66 -9.53 3.06
N GLY A 11 -10.42 -10.33 2.32
CA GLY A 11 -11.76 -10.00 1.86
C GLY A 11 -12.76 -10.10 3.01
N LYS A 12 -13.61 -9.10 3.12
CA LYS A 12 -15.06 -9.20 3.05
C LYS A 12 -15.61 -7.78 3.05
N GLY A 13 -16.48 -7.51 2.09
CA GLY A 13 -17.20 -6.25 2.03
C GLY A 13 -17.93 -6.02 3.33
N ASP A 14 -17.68 -4.87 3.93
CA ASP A 14 -18.72 -4.06 4.55
C ASP A 14 -18.16 -2.66 4.76
N GLY A 15 -18.85 -1.68 4.18
CA GLY A 15 -18.92 -0.32 4.70
C GLY A 15 -17.63 0.50 4.77
N TYR A 16 -17.66 1.65 4.11
CA TYR A 16 -16.84 2.81 4.47
C TYR A 16 -16.99 3.09 5.99
N LEU A 17 -16.06 2.61 6.80
CA LEU A 17 -16.11 2.74 8.25
C LEU A 17 -14.85 3.45 8.74
N ALA A 18 -15.05 4.74 9.01
CA ALA A 18 -14.22 5.65 9.80
C ALA A 18 -12.75 5.79 9.39
N ALA A 19 -12.28 7.04 9.33
CA ALA A 19 -10.87 7.39 9.18
C ALA A 19 -10.05 6.82 10.36
N SER A 20 -9.71 5.54 10.30
CA SER A 20 -8.81 4.90 11.24
C SER A 20 -7.40 5.34 10.84
N THR A 21 -6.87 6.32 11.57
CA THR A 21 -5.53 6.88 11.35
C THR A 21 -4.42 5.88 11.67
N GLU A 22 -4.78 4.75 12.29
CA GLU A 22 -3.88 3.68 12.72
C GLU A 22 -4.31 2.33 12.12
N TYR A 23 -3.34 1.56 11.67
CA TYR A 23 -3.47 0.22 11.13
C TYR A 23 -2.62 -0.77 11.94
N LYS A 24 -3.05 -2.03 12.05
CA LYS A 24 -2.29 -3.09 12.72
C LYS A 24 -1.55 -3.94 11.70
N CYS A 25 -0.22 -3.82 11.63
CA CYS A 25 0.62 -4.62 10.74
C CYS A 25 0.33 -6.12 10.89
N THR A 26 0.04 -6.82 9.78
CA THR A 26 -0.21 -8.27 9.77
C THR A 26 1.05 -9.10 9.90
N ILE A 27 2.23 -8.51 9.66
CA ILE A 27 3.52 -9.20 9.72
C ILE A 27 4.05 -9.26 11.16
N CYS A 28 3.96 -8.15 11.90
CA CYS A 28 4.52 -8.05 13.25
C CYS A 28 3.53 -7.64 14.35
N GLY A 29 2.28 -7.34 13.99
CA GLY A 29 1.24 -6.96 14.95
C GLY A 29 1.33 -5.52 15.48
N ALA A 30 2.32 -4.73 15.04
CA ALA A 30 2.50 -3.35 15.49
C ALA A 30 1.35 -2.44 15.02
N ARG A 31 0.95 -1.49 15.88
CA ARG A 31 0.08 -0.39 15.49
C ARG A 31 0.93 0.68 14.80
N ILE A 32 0.58 0.99 13.57
CA ILE A 32 1.28 1.92 12.69
C ILE A 32 0.30 2.92 12.15
N THR A 33 0.69 4.19 12.08
CA THR A 33 -0.11 5.18 11.39
C THR A 33 0.00 4.98 9.88
N TRP A 34 -0.97 5.50 9.12
CA TRP A 34 -0.91 5.49 7.66
C TRP A 34 0.32 6.21 7.10
N ASP A 35 0.73 7.29 7.76
CA ASP A 35 1.93 8.07 7.42
C ASP A 35 3.23 7.24 7.58
N ASP A 36 3.33 6.45 8.65
CA ASP A 36 4.50 5.58 8.88
C ASP A 36 4.40 4.23 8.14
N ALA A 37 3.27 3.92 7.49
CA ALA A 37 3.04 2.58 6.94
C ALA A 37 4.14 2.17 5.95
N VAL A 38 4.45 3.00 4.95
CA VAL A 38 5.50 2.69 3.96
C VAL A 38 6.86 2.47 4.64
N SER A 39 7.22 3.35 5.58
CA SER A 39 8.46 3.27 6.35
C SER A 39 8.54 2.02 7.22
N HIS A 40 7.41 1.63 7.83
CA HIS A 40 7.29 0.41 8.60
C HIS A 40 7.46 -0.83 7.73
N TYR A 41 6.74 -0.93 6.61
CA TYR A 41 6.81 -2.11 5.74
C TYR A 41 8.14 -2.24 5.01
N MET A 42 8.88 -1.16 4.83
CA MET A 42 10.28 -1.21 4.38
C MET A 42 11.17 -1.98 5.36
N LYS A 43 10.86 -2.03 6.66
CA LYS A 43 11.60 -2.84 7.65
C LYS A 43 11.35 -4.34 7.49
N HIS A 44 10.24 -4.73 6.87
CA HIS A 44 9.91 -6.13 6.58
C HIS A 44 10.44 -6.61 5.24
N VAL A 45 11.12 -5.74 4.49
CA VAL A 45 11.75 -6.10 3.22
C VAL A 45 13.01 -6.91 3.48
N LYS A 46 13.15 -8.03 2.77
CA LYS A 46 14.41 -8.79 2.75
C LYS A 46 15.22 -8.42 1.52
N PHE A 47 16.43 -7.92 1.71
CA PHE A 47 17.33 -7.61 0.61
C PHE A 47 18.15 -8.83 0.21
N SER A 48 18.25 -9.08 -1.09
CA SER A 48 19.03 -10.17 -1.68
C SER A 48 19.80 -9.63 -2.89
N GLY A 49 20.98 -9.08 -2.64
CA GLY A 49 21.79 -8.44 -3.67
C GLY A 49 21.10 -7.20 -4.26
N ASN A 50 20.87 -7.21 -5.58
CA ASN A 50 20.16 -6.15 -6.29
C ASN A 50 18.63 -6.27 -6.22
N ASP A 51 18.13 -7.37 -5.66
CA ASP A 51 16.72 -7.62 -5.47
C ASP A 51 16.29 -7.34 -4.02
N ALA A 52 15.00 -7.07 -3.86
CA ALA A 52 14.30 -6.88 -2.61
C ALA A 52 13.03 -7.75 -2.62
N ILE A 53 12.81 -8.49 -1.55
CA ILE A 53 11.65 -9.35 -1.37
C ILE A 53 10.68 -8.60 -0.45
N CYS A 54 9.48 -8.33 -0.96
CA CYS A 54 8.44 -7.63 -0.21
C CYS A 54 7.93 -8.49 0.95
N GLY A 55 7.92 -7.95 2.17
CA GLY A 55 7.39 -8.65 3.35
C GLY A 55 5.87 -8.87 3.32
N ILE A 56 5.13 -8.14 2.47
CA ILE A 56 3.65 -8.18 2.41
C ILE A 56 3.16 -9.32 1.49
N CYS A 57 3.67 -9.38 0.26
CA CYS A 57 3.25 -10.36 -0.75
C CYS A 57 4.35 -11.34 -1.16
N ASN A 58 5.53 -11.26 -0.54
CA ASN A 58 6.69 -12.08 -0.84
C ASN A 58 7.19 -11.97 -2.30
N ALA A 59 6.79 -10.92 -3.02
CA ALA A 59 7.22 -10.66 -4.39
C ALA A 59 8.68 -10.20 -4.42
N LYS A 60 9.44 -10.72 -5.38
CA LYS A 60 10.81 -10.27 -5.67
C LYS A 60 10.74 -9.08 -6.64
N VAL A 61 11.23 -7.92 -6.21
CA VAL A 61 11.31 -6.69 -7.00
C VAL A 61 12.71 -6.12 -6.92
N LYS A 62 13.05 -5.18 -7.82
CA LYS A 62 14.35 -4.51 -7.75
C LYS A 62 14.42 -3.65 -6.49
N LYS A 63 15.62 -3.54 -5.90
CA LYS A 63 15.84 -2.70 -4.72
C LYS A 63 15.48 -1.22 -4.94
N THR A 64 15.59 -0.73 -6.17
CA THR A 64 15.18 0.62 -6.58
C THR A 64 13.66 0.81 -6.57
N ASP A 65 12.91 -0.26 -6.82
CA ASP A 65 11.46 -0.23 -7.02
C ASP A 65 10.66 -0.66 -5.79
N ILE A 66 11.30 -1.26 -4.78
CA ILE A 66 10.61 -1.78 -3.60
C ILE A 66 9.77 -0.73 -2.86
N ARG A 67 10.24 0.53 -2.81
CA ARG A 67 9.48 1.61 -2.17
C ARG A 67 8.18 1.90 -2.91
N ASN A 68 8.23 1.98 -4.24
CA ASN A 68 7.04 2.17 -5.08
C ASN A 68 6.12 0.95 -5.05
N HIS A 69 6.71 -0.26 -5.03
CA HIS A 69 5.96 -1.50 -4.86
C HIS A 69 5.17 -1.51 -3.53
N ILE A 70 5.80 -1.13 -2.42
CA ILE A 70 5.14 -1.01 -1.11
C ILE A 70 4.01 0.03 -1.15
N ARG A 71 4.24 1.20 -1.76
CA ARG A 71 3.18 2.21 -1.94
C ARG A 71 1.97 1.66 -2.70
N SER A 72 2.20 0.79 -3.68
CA SER A 72 1.12 0.17 -4.45
C SER A 72 0.23 -0.75 -3.62
N HIS A 73 0.70 -1.28 -2.48
CA HIS A 73 -0.17 -2.03 -1.55
C HIS A 73 -1.16 -1.12 -0.82
N PHE A 74 -0.97 0.19 -0.86
CA PHE A 74 -1.85 1.18 -0.23
C PHE A 74 -2.71 1.94 -1.25
N ALA A 75 -2.48 1.71 -2.54
CA ALA A 75 -3.30 2.24 -3.63
C ALA A 75 -4.43 1.26 -3.95
N ILE A 76 -5.66 1.75 -4.00
CA ILE A 76 -6.83 0.91 -4.33
C ILE A 76 -7.24 1.24 -5.78
N GLY A 77 -7.20 0.27 -6.67
CA GLY A 77 -7.78 0.39 -8.01
C GLY A 77 -9.11 -0.35 -8.05
N GLU A 78 -10.22 0.34 -8.28
CA GLU A 78 -11.52 -0.29 -8.51
C GLU A 78 -12.07 0.12 -9.88
N GLY A 79 -11.88 -0.74 -10.89
CA GLY A 79 -12.33 -0.49 -12.25
C GLY A 79 -11.54 0.62 -12.96
N SER A 80 -12.22 1.55 -13.63
CA SER A 80 -11.63 2.67 -14.38
C SER A 80 -11.15 3.83 -13.51
N ARG A 81 -11.12 3.66 -12.19
CA ARG A 81 -10.89 4.72 -11.21
C ARG A 81 -10.07 4.21 -10.04
N TYR A 82 -9.23 5.10 -9.53
CA TYR A 82 -8.23 4.84 -8.52
C TYR A 82 -8.58 5.61 -7.27
N PHE A 83 -8.56 4.97 -6.12
CA PHE A 83 -8.92 5.57 -4.85
C PHE A 83 -7.71 5.60 -3.94
N CYS A 84 -7.57 6.71 -3.23
CA CYS A 84 -6.60 6.81 -2.16
C CYS A 84 -7.07 5.96 -0.98
N GLY A 85 -6.31 4.93 -0.62
CA GLY A 85 -6.58 4.11 0.56
C GLY A 85 -6.47 4.90 1.88
N VAL A 86 -5.90 6.11 1.86
CA VAL A 86 -5.72 6.98 3.03
C VAL A 86 -6.92 7.89 3.28
N CYS A 87 -7.40 8.58 2.25
CA CYS A 87 -8.48 9.59 2.39
C CYS A 87 -9.73 9.27 1.57
N GLY A 88 -9.75 8.17 0.82
CA GLY A 88 -10.86 7.76 -0.04
C GLY A 88 -11.06 8.61 -1.29
N ARG A 89 -10.15 9.55 -1.58
CA ARG A 89 -10.27 10.43 -2.75
C ARG A 89 -10.12 9.65 -4.05
N GLU A 90 -11.03 9.91 -4.99
CA GLU A 90 -11.05 9.30 -6.33
C GLU A 90 -10.12 10.05 -7.30
N PHE A 91 -9.47 9.29 -8.17
CA PHE A 91 -8.57 9.72 -9.22
C PHE A 91 -8.86 8.91 -10.49
N VAL A 92 -8.71 9.56 -11.65
CA VAL A 92 -8.97 8.94 -12.96
C VAL A 92 -7.85 8.01 -13.41
N ASP A 93 -6.64 8.19 -12.89
CA ASP A 93 -5.47 7.40 -13.26
C ASP A 93 -4.52 7.16 -12.07
N ARG A 94 -3.69 6.12 -12.21
CA ARG A 94 -2.73 5.68 -11.17
C ARG A 94 -1.65 6.72 -10.88
N GLU A 95 -1.24 7.48 -11.89
CA GLU A 95 -0.18 8.49 -11.75
C GLU A 95 -0.65 9.63 -10.84
N SER A 96 -1.87 10.12 -11.08
CA SER A 96 -2.54 11.12 -10.24
C SER A 96 -2.67 10.67 -8.79
N LEU A 97 -3.05 9.40 -8.56
CA LEU A 97 -3.11 8.84 -7.21
C LEU A 97 -1.70 8.79 -6.56
N SER A 98 -0.69 8.33 -7.30
CA SER A 98 0.68 8.23 -6.79
C SER A 98 1.24 9.60 -6.41
N VAL A 99 1.03 10.62 -7.25
CA VAL A 99 1.43 12.00 -6.95
C VAL A 99 0.68 12.55 -5.74
N HIS A 100 -0.62 12.27 -5.63
CA HIS A 100 -1.39 12.68 -4.46
C HIS A 100 -0.84 12.08 -3.16
N ILE A 101 -0.56 10.78 -3.14
CA ILE A 101 0.04 10.11 -1.97
C ILE A 101 1.38 10.76 -1.64
N MET A 102 2.26 11.00 -2.62
CA MET A 102 3.56 11.64 -2.40
C MET A 102 3.51 13.11 -1.97
N ARG A 103 2.42 13.83 -2.25
CA ARG A 103 2.32 15.26 -1.90
C ARG A 103 1.50 15.53 -0.66
N THR A 104 0.65 14.59 -0.28
CA THR A 104 -0.38 14.78 0.76
C THR A 104 -0.21 13.83 1.93
N HIS A 105 0.45 12.69 1.71
CA HIS A 105 0.57 11.58 2.66
C HIS A 105 2.02 11.05 2.76
N GLU A 106 3.00 11.86 2.36
CA GLU A 106 4.45 11.62 2.50
C GLU A 106 5.07 12.75 3.33
#